data_AF-A0A942F271-F1
#
_entry.id   AF-A0A942F271-F1
#
_cell.length_a   1.000
_cell.length_b   1.000
_cell.length_c   1.000
_cell.angle_alpha   90.00
_cell.angle_beta   90.00
_cell.angle_gamma   90.00
#
_symmetry.space_group_name_H-M   'P 1'
#
loop_
_entity.id
_entity.type
_entity.pdbx_description
1 polymer ?
#
loop_
_entity_poly.entity_id
_entity_poly.type
_entity_poly.pdbx_seq_one_letter_code
_entity_poly.pdbx_strand_id
1 'polypeptide(L)'
;MIDLLLLLFLVVCAVVVVQMKDLLSAVIMLGAYSLIMAVVWTRLNAVDVAFTEASVGAGITTMLLIAALSRTKRGEASNNTSDKRLKSSRHQVPALILVLITGAVLIYGTIDMPNFGDPNAPANLHVAPRYIEKSYKETGVVNFVTAVLASYRGYDTLGETTVIFTAGICVVLLLRKNDGASGRKSQR
;
A
#
# COMPACT_ATOMS: atom_id res chain seq x y z
N MET A 1 21.48 13.34 -5.22
CA MET A 1 21.01 14.41 -4.29
C MET A 1 19.50 14.51 -4.27
N ILE A 2 18.82 14.54 -5.42
CA ILE A 2 17.35 14.54 -5.51
C ILE A 2 16.75 13.31 -4.81
N ASP A 3 17.36 12.13 -4.97
CA ASP A 3 16.81 10.90 -4.39
C ASP A 3 16.80 10.92 -2.85
N LEU A 4 17.87 11.45 -2.23
CA LEU A 4 17.92 11.68 -0.77
C LEU A 4 16.89 12.72 -0.31
N LEU A 5 16.65 13.76 -1.11
CA LEU A 5 15.64 14.78 -0.81
C LEU A 5 14.23 14.18 -0.86
N LEU A 6 13.92 13.35 -1.87
CA LEU A 6 12.63 12.65 -1.98
C LEU A 6 12.42 11.67 -0.82
N LEU A 7 13.45 10.90 -0.45
CA LEU A 7 13.38 9.98 0.69
C LEU A 7 13.17 10.74 2.00
N LEU A 8 13.88 11.84 2.22
CA LEU A 8 13.67 12.71 3.38
C LEU A 8 12.23 13.24 3.41
N PHE A 9 11.72 13.67 2.25
CA PHE A 9 10.35 14.18 2.15
C PHE A 9 9.31 13.09 2.46
N LEU A 10 9.51 11.84 2.01
CA LEU A 10 8.68 10.70 2.40
C LEU A 10 8.68 10.47 3.91
N VAL A 11 9.85 10.53 4.57
CA VAL A 11 9.96 10.40 6.03
C VAL A 11 9.19 11.51 6.73
N VAL A 12 9.35 12.77 6.28
CA VAL A 12 8.61 13.91 6.83
C VAL A 12 7.10 13.73 6.64
N CYS A 13 6.64 13.35 5.45
CA CYS A 13 5.22 13.07 5.19
C CYS A 13 4.68 11.98 6.11
N ALA A 14 5.41 10.88 6.30
CA ALA A 14 5.01 9.79 7.18
C ALA A 14 4.85 10.26 8.64
N VAL A 15 5.82 11.04 9.15
CA VAL A 15 5.74 11.61 10.51
C VAL A 15 4.57 12.58 10.63
N VAL A 16 4.35 13.44 9.64
CA VAL A 16 3.23 14.40 9.61
C VAL A 16 1.89 13.67 9.63
N VAL A 17 1.70 12.63 8.80
CA VAL A 17 0.47 11.83 8.73
C VAL A 17 0.12 11.22 10.09
N VAL A 18 1.10 10.64 10.79
CA VAL A 18 0.89 10.01 12.11
C VAL A 18 0.45 11.03 13.18
N GLN A 19 0.76 12.31 13.00
CA GLN A 19 0.40 13.37 13.94
C GLN A 19 -0.96 14.02 13.59
N MET A 20 -1.57 13.70 12.45
CA MET A 20 -2.82 14.31 12.02
C MET A 20 -4.03 13.76 12.78
N LYS A 21 -4.85 14.68 13.31
CA LYS A 21 -6.11 14.36 14.01
C LYS A 21 -7.35 14.37 13.11
N ASP A 22 -7.27 15.12 12.00
CA ASP A 22 -8.32 15.15 10.99
C ASP A 22 -8.08 14.03 9.98
N LEU A 23 -9.01 13.09 9.90
CA LEU A 23 -8.87 11.90 9.07
C LEU A 23 -8.88 12.26 7.58
N LEU A 24 -9.63 13.30 7.19
CA LEU A 24 -9.63 13.75 5.79
C LEU A 24 -8.25 14.30 5.40
N SER A 25 -7.66 15.14 6.24
CA SER A 25 -6.31 15.65 6.02
C SER A 25 -5.28 14.52 5.96
N ALA A 26 -5.40 13.52 6.83
CA ALA A 26 -4.52 12.35 6.83
C ALA A 26 -4.62 11.56 5.51
N VAL A 27 -5.84 11.35 4.98
CA VAL A 27 -6.06 10.67 3.70
C VAL A 27 -5.46 11.44 2.52
N ILE A 28 -5.62 12.77 2.49
CA ILE A 28 -5.00 13.61 1.45
C ILE A 28 -3.47 13.52 1.50
N MET A 29 -2.89 13.56 2.71
CA MET A 29 -1.45 13.42 2.89
C MET A 29 -0.92 12.03 2.54
N LEU A 30 -1.68 10.96 2.80
CA LEU A 30 -1.35 9.60 2.34
C LEU A 30 -1.36 9.50 0.80
N GLY A 31 -2.32 10.17 0.15
CA GLY A 31 -2.32 10.28 -1.32
C GLY A 31 -1.08 11.02 -1.85
N ALA A 32 -0.70 12.14 -1.21
CA ALA A 32 0.52 12.87 -1.55
C ALA A 32 1.79 12.01 -1.34
N TYR A 33 1.87 11.28 -0.23
CA TYR A 33 2.95 10.32 0.04
C TYR A 33 3.09 9.29 -1.10
N SER A 34 1.98 8.71 -1.56
CA SER A 34 1.97 7.75 -2.66
C SER A 34 2.44 8.38 -3.99
N LEU A 35 2.04 9.63 -4.29
CA LEU A 35 2.54 10.33 -5.49
C LEU A 35 4.06 10.56 -5.43
N ILE A 36 4.60 10.93 -4.26
CA ILE A 36 6.06 11.08 -4.08
C ILE A 36 6.75 9.72 -4.26
N MET A 37 6.15 8.64 -3.74
CA MET A 37 6.67 7.28 -3.92
C MET A 37 6.68 6.87 -5.39
N ALA A 38 5.65 7.21 -6.17
CA ALA A 38 5.62 6.99 -7.63
C ALA A 38 6.76 7.74 -8.34
N VAL A 39 7.12 8.95 -7.90
CA VAL A 39 8.30 9.66 -8.41
C VAL A 39 9.58 8.91 -8.06
N VAL A 40 9.72 8.38 -6.84
CA VAL A 40 10.87 7.56 -6.45
C VAL A 40 10.98 6.31 -7.34
N TRP A 41 9.88 5.60 -7.63
CA TRP A 41 9.90 4.46 -8.55
C TRP A 41 10.34 4.83 -9.96
N THR A 42 9.91 6.00 -10.45
CA THR A 42 10.36 6.52 -11.75
C THR A 42 11.87 6.80 -11.74
N ARG A 43 12.41 7.34 -10.64
CA ARG A 43 13.85 7.57 -10.46
C ARG A 43 14.66 6.27 -10.44
N LEU A 44 14.04 5.17 -10.01
CA LEU A 44 14.63 3.82 -10.02
C LEU A 44 14.46 3.10 -11.37
N ASN A 45 14.01 3.79 -12.43
CA ASN A 45 13.69 3.22 -13.75
C ASN A 45 12.59 2.14 -13.71
N ALA A 46 11.74 2.15 -12.67
CA ALA A 46 10.62 1.22 -12.52
C ALA A 46 9.30 1.91 -12.91
N VAL A 47 9.16 2.24 -14.19
CA VAL A 47 8.01 3.05 -14.68
C VAL A 47 6.66 2.34 -14.52
N ASP A 48 6.61 1.03 -14.77
CA ASP A 48 5.36 0.27 -14.63
C ASP A 48 4.88 0.23 -13.16
N VAL A 49 5.82 0.11 -12.21
CA VAL A 49 5.54 0.17 -10.76
C VAL A 49 5.13 1.59 -10.34
N ALA A 50 5.73 2.62 -10.93
CA ALA A 50 5.34 4.01 -10.67
C ALA A 50 3.89 4.28 -11.10
N PHE A 51 3.47 3.77 -12.26
CA PHE A 51 2.10 3.93 -12.75
C PHE A 51 1.06 3.22 -11.87
N THR A 52 1.36 2.01 -11.41
CA THR A 52 0.47 1.26 -10.52
C THR A 52 0.39 1.92 -9.14
N GLU A 53 1.51 2.40 -8.59
CA GLU A 53 1.53 3.15 -7.33
C GLU A 53 0.70 4.43 -7.42
N ALA A 54 0.89 5.23 -8.48
CA ALA A 54 0.12 6.46 -8.67
C ALA A 54 -1.38 6.19 -8.83
N SER A 55 -1.75 5.12 -9.54
CA SER A 55 -3.16 4.78 -9.78
C SER A 55 -3.83 4.17 -8.55
N VAL A 56 -3.19 3.22 -7.88
CA VAL A 56 -3.78 2.47 -6.76
C VAL A 56 -3.61 3.20 -5.43
N GLY A 57 -2.39 3.66 -5.13
CA GLY A 57 -2.07 4.32 -3.87
C GLY A 57 -2.65 5.72 -3.79
N ALA A 58 -2.37 6.59 -4.77
CA ALA A 58 -2.90 7.95 -4.77
C ALA A 58 -4.34 8.05 -5.31
N GLY A 59 -4.72 7.24 -6.28
CA GLY A 59 -6.06 7.27 -6.89
C GLY A 59 -7.12 6.49 -6.12
N ILE A 60 -7.14 5.16 -6.31
CA ILE A 60 -8.22 4.29 -5.81
C ILE A 60 -8.30 4.29 -4.28
N THR A 61 -7.17 4.16 -3.58
CA THR A 61 -7.15 4.08 -2.12
C THR A 61 -7.66 5.37 -1.48
N THR A 62 -7.25 6.53 -2.00
CA THR A 62 -7.76 7.83 -1.55
C THR A 62 -9.27 7.94 -1.75
N MET A 63 -9.79 7.53 -2.91
CA MET A 63 -11.23 7.52 -3.17
C MET A 63 -11.98 6.61 -2.20
N LEU A 64 -11.49 5.40 -1.96
CA LEU A 64 -12.12 4.44 -1.04
C LEU A 64 -12.09 4.93 0.41
N LEU A 65 -10.97 5.51 0.86
CA LEU A 65 -10.85 6.07 2.21
C LEU A 65 -11.76 7.29 2.40
N ILE A 66 -11.88 8.18 1.40
CA ILE A 66 -12.83 9.29 1.44
C ILE A 66 -14.27 8.76 1.46
N ALA A 67 -14.60 7.75 0.65
CA ALA A 67 -15.92 7.12 0.66
C ALA A 67 -16.25 6.49 2.02
N ALA A 68 -15.29 5.84 2.66
CA ALA A 68 -15.44 5.32 4.02
C ALA A 68 -15.65 6.48 5.02
N LEU A 69 -14.85 7.54 4.95
CA LEU A 69 -14.96 8.72 5.80
C LEU A 69 -16.28 9.46 5.63
N SER A 70 -16.88 9.44 4.43
CA SER A 70 -18.21 10.02 4.19
C SER A 70 -19.31 9.32 4.99
N ARG A 71 -19.06 8.09 5.46
CA ARG A 71 -19.96 7.27 6.27
C ARG A 71 -19.50 7.11 7.72
N THR A 72 -18.39 7.72 8.11
CA THR A 72 -17.88 7.70 9.49
C THR A 72 -17.64 9.11 10.04
N LYS A 73 -17.23 9.23 11.30
CA LYS A 73 -16.86 10.54 11.87
C LYS A 73 -15.53 11.00 11.27
N ARG A 74 -15.42 12.30 11.01
CA ARG A 74 -14.27 12.94 10.34
C ARG A 74 -13.04 13.16 11.23
N GLY A 75 -13.25 13.27 12.55
CA GLY A 75 -12.17 13.39 13.52
C GLY A 75 -12.10 12.16 14.43
N GLU A 76 -10.93 11.94 15.03
CA GLU A 76 -10.79 10.99 16.14
C GLU A 76 -11.88 11.27 17.18
N ALA A 77 -12.64 10.22 17.54
CA ALA A 77 -13.68 10.35 18.56
C ALA A 77 -13.00 10.77 19.88
N SER A 78 -13.14 12.05 20.24
CA SER A 78 -12.77 12.55 21.57
C SER A 78 -13.70 11.92 22.59
N ASN A 79 -13.33 10.73 23.06
CA ASN A 79 -14.09 9.96 24.02
C ASN A 79 -13.97 10.61 25.41
N ASN A 80 -14.99 11.38 25.78
CA ASN A 80 -15.18 11.81 27.15
C ASN A 80 -15.72 10.65 28.02
N THR A 81 -15.12 10.53 29.21
CA THR A 81 -15.61 9.92 30.46
C THR A 81 -15.36 8.42 30.71
N SER A 82 -15.44 7.51 29.74
CA SER A 82 -15.13 6.08 30.00
C SER A 82 -13.73 5.65 29.56
N ASP A 83 -13.08 6.45 28.72
CA ASP A 83 -11.78 6.15 28.11
C ASP A 83 -10.58 6.42 29.02
N LYS A 84 -10.78 7.03 30.20
CA LYS A 84 -9.71 7.22 31.20
C LYS A 84 -9.14 5.89 31.73
N ARG A 85 -9.86 4.76 31.60
CA ARG A 85 -9.32 3.43 31.95
C ARG A 85 -8.46 2.81 30.84
N LEU A 86 -8.61 3.23 29.58
CA LEU A 86 -7.81 2.77 28.43
C LEU A 86 -6.73 3.77 28.00
N LYS A 87 -6.85 5.05 28.38
CA LYS A 87 -5.78 6.06 28.43
C LYS A 87 -4.73 5.78 29.52
N SER A 88 -4.60 4.52 29.91
CA SER A 88 -3.43 4.04 30.64
C SER A 88 -2.27 4.06 29.65
N SER A 89 -1.32 4.96 29.88
CA SER A 89 0.01 5.03 29.23
C SER A 89 0.68 3.65 29.04
N ARG A 90 0.22 2.63 29.79
CA ARG A 90 0.61 1.23 29.71
C ARG A 90 0.38 0.53 28.35
N HIS A 91 -0.53 0.95 27.47
CA HIS A 91 -0.73 0.28 26.15
C HIS A 91 -0.07 0.99 24.95
N GLN A 92 0.27 2.27 25.07
CA GLN A 92 0.98 2.99 24.00
C GLN A 92 2.46 2.60 23.93
N VAL A 93 3.08 2.41 25.09
CA VAL A 93 4.48 1.97 25.20
C VAL A 93 4.70 0.59 24.57
N PRO A 94 3.92 -0.48 24.84
CA PRO A 94 4.11 -1.77 24.19
C PRO A 94 3.79 -1.74 22.70
N ALA A 95 2.82 -0.93 22.24
CA ALA A 95 2.56 -0.76 20.81
C ALA A 95 3.75 -0.10 20.09
N LEU A 96 4.34 0.93 20.69
CA LEU A 96 5.53 1.59 20.15
C LEU A 96 6.74 0.64 20.14
N ILE A 97 6.96 -0.11 21.24
CA ILE A 97 8.00 -1.13 21.32
C ILE A 97 7.82 -2.16 20.21
N LEU A 98 6.59 -2.64 19.96
CA LEU A 98 6.31 -3.60 18.89
C LEU A 98 6.64 -3.05 17.51
N VAL A 99 6.27 -1.79 17.22
CA VAL A 99 6.59 -1.13 15.94
C VAL A 99 8.09 -0.98 15.78
N LEU A 100 8.81 -0.57 16.83
CA LEU A 100 10.27 -0.44 16.81
C LEU A 100 10.97 -1.79 16.63
N ILE A 101 10.51 -2.84 17.32
CA ILE A 101 11.03 -4.20 17.16
C ILE A 101 10.78 -4.69 15.73
N THR A 102 9.55 -4.56 15.22
CA THR A 102 9.22 -4.96 13.85
C THR A 102 10.08 -4.20 12.84
N GLY A 103 10.23 -2.89 13.02
CA GLY A 103 11.10 -2.05 12.19
C GLY A 103 12.57 -2.50 12.24
N ALA A 104 13.09 -2.79 13.43
CA ALA A 104 14.46 -3.28 13.61
C ALA A 104 14.67 -4.66 12.96
N VAL A 105 13.69 -5.57 13.07
CA VAL A 105 13.72 -6.89 12.42
C VAL A 105 13.71 -6.74 10.90
N LEU A 106 12.88 -5.85 10.34
CA LEU A 106 12.87 -5.56 8.91
C LEU A 106 14.22 -4.99 8.44
N ILE A 107 14.82 -4.05 9.19
CA ILE A 107 16.15 -3.51 8.88
C ILE A 107 17.22 -4.60 8.97
N TYR A 108 17.17 -5.47 9.98
CA TYR A 108 18.09 -6.60 10.09
C TYR A 108 18.01 -7.52 8.87
N GLY A 109 16.79 -7.79 8.36
CA GLY A 109 16.59 -8.56 7.13
C GLY A 109 17.23 -7.92 5.89
N THR A 110 17.42 -6.59 5.86
CA THR A 110 18.09 -5.92 4.73
C THR A 110 19.60 -6.17 4.68
N ILE A 111 20.21 -6.64 5.77
CA ILE A 111 21.66 -6.92 5.82
C ILE A 111 22.00 -8.17 4.98
N ASP A 112 21.08 -9.11 4.87
CA ASP A 112 21.24 -10.33 4.05
C ASP A 112 20.91 -10.10 2.56
N MET A 113 20.38 -8.93 2.21
CA MET A 113 20.08 -8.59 0.83
C MET A 113 21.34 -8.10 0.08
N PRO A 114 21.47 -8.43 -1.23
CA PRO A 114 22.52 -7.86 -2.07
C PRO A 114 22.48 -6.33 -2.05
N ASN A 115 23.66 -5.71 -2.13
CA ASN A 115 23.76 -4.26 -2.22
C ASN A 115 22.97 -3.73 -3.41
N PHE A 116 22.37 -2.55 -3.24
CA PHE A 116 21.62 -1.91 -4.30
C PHE A 116 22.49 -1.70 -5.54
N GLY A 117 22.07 -2.25 -6.67
CA GLY A 117 22.80 -2.14 -7.94
C GLY A 117 23.98 -3.09 -8.11
N ASP A 118 24.17 -4.08 -7.23
CA ASP A 118 25.25 -5.07 -7.37
C ASP A 118 25.08 -5.91 -8.67
N PRO A 119 26.05 -5.85 -9.62
CA PRO A 119 26.00 -6.66 -10.84
C PRO A 119 25.99 -8.17 -10.58
N ASN A 120 26.53 -8.60 -9.44
CA ASN A 120 26.62 -10.02 -9.07
C ASN A 120 25.43 -10.50 -8.24
N ALA A 121 24.40 -9.66 -8.05
CA ALA A 121 23.18 -10.09 -7.38
C ALA A 121 22.57 -11.30 -8.11
N PRO A 122 22.03 -12.32 -7.40
CA PRO A 122 21.51 -13.54 -8.02
C PRO A 122 20.50 -13.27 -9.15
N ALA A 123 19.68 -12.24 -9.01
CA ALA A 123 18.71 -11.83 -10.03
C ALA A 123 19.36 -11.28 -11.33
N ASN A 124 20.52 -10.65 -11.23
CA ASN A 124 21.23 -10.04 -12.35
C ASN A 124 22.06 -11.04 -13.15
N LEU A 125 22.41 -12.19 -12.55
CA LEU A 125 23.26 -13.19 -13.19
C LEU A 125 22.54 -14.03 -14.27
N HIS A 126 21.27 -14.37 -14.07
CA HIS A 126 20.58 -15.30 -14.97
C HIS A 126 19.17 -14.89 -15.40
N VAL A 127 18.37 -14.29 -14.51
CA VAL A 127 16.96 -13.96 -14.83
C VAL A 127 16.85 -12.64 -15.58
N ALA A 128 17.51 -11.58 -15.10
CA ALA A 128 17.45 -10.29 -15.77
C ALA A 128 17.97 -10.34 -17.21
N PRO A 129 19.15 -10.94 -17.52
CA PRO A 129 19.64 -11.02 -18.90
C PRO A 129 18.71 -11.81 -19.82
N ARG A 130 18.16 -12.94 -19.34
CA ARG A 130 17.19 -13.75 -20.09
C ARG A 130 15.97 -12.92 -20.49
N TYR A 131 15.37 -12.21 -19.54
CA TYR A 131 14.17 -11.41 -19.80
C TYR A 131 14.45 -10.23 -20.73
N ILE A 132 15.60 -9.57 -20.58
CA ILE A 132 15.97 -8.44 -21.46
C ILE A 132 16.20 -8.91 -22.90
N GLU A 133 16.95 -10.00 -23.10
CA GLU A 133 17.37 -10.42 -24.44
C GLU A 133 16.33 -11.27 -25.18
N LYS A 134 15.55 -12.07 -24.45
CA LYS A 134 14.68 -13.10 -25.05
C LYS A 134 13.19 -12.82 -24.92
N SER A 135 12.75 -11.88 -24.08
CA SER A 135 11.32 -11.56 -23.90
C SER A 135 10.61 -11.33 -25.24
N TYR A 136 11.13 -10.41 -26.06
CA TYR A 136 10.51 -10.09 -27.34
C TYR A 136 10.42 -11.31 -28.29
N LYS A 137 11.46 -12.16 -28.33
CA LYS A 137 11.47 -13.35 -29.19
C LYS A 137 10.51 -14.44 -28.72
N GLU A 138 10.33 -14.59 -27.41
CA GLU A 138 9.52 -15.65 -26.81
C GLU A 138 8.04 -15.26 -26.66
N THR A 139 7.74 -13.96 -26.47
CA THR A 139 6.37 -13.49 -26.20
C THR A 139 5.81 -12.52 -27.25
N GLY A 140 6.66 -11.92 -28.09
CA GLY A 140 6.25 -10.89 -29.05
C GLY A 140 5.91 -9.54 -28.44
N VAL A 141 6.07 -9.36 -27.12
CA VAL A 141 5.72 -8.14 -26.40
C VAL A 141 6.96 -7.25 -26.24
N VAL A 142 6.83 -5.96 -26.56
CA VAL A 142 7.95 -4.99 -26.49
C VAL A 142 8.28 -4.62 -25.05
N ASN A 143 7.28 -4.47 -24.17
CA ASN A 143 7.53 -4.24 -22.75
C ASN A 143 7.87 -5.57 -22.05
N PHE A 144 9.13 -5.72 -21.65
CA PHE A 144 9.60 -6.91 -20.97
C PHE A 144 8.95 -7.12 -19.59
N VAL A 145 8.54 -6.07 -18.86
CA VAL A 145 7.86 -6.21 -17.57
C VAL A 145 6.48 -6.84 -17.78
N THR A 146 5.73 -6.37 -18.78
CA THR A 146 4.46 -6.99 -19.17
C THR A 146 4.65 -8.43 -19.63
N ALA A 147 5.71 -8.71 -20.41
CA ALA A 147 6.05 -10.07 -20.82
C ALA A 147 6.35 -10.98 -19.61
N VAL A 148 7.04 -10.47 -18.59
CA VAL A 148 7.33 -11.21 -17.36
C VAL A 148 6.03 -11.50 -16.60
N LEU A 149 5.20 -10.49 -16.35
CA LEU A 149 3.97 -10.65 -15.56
C LEU A 149 2.93 -11.51 -16.27
N ALA A 150 2.78 -11.38 -17.59
CA ALA A 150 1.74 -12.09 -18.34
C ALA A 150 2.18 -13.48 -18.82
N SER A 151 3.45 -13.66 -19.19
CA SER A 151 3.93 -14.91 -19.81
C SER A 151 4.85 -15.70 -18.89
N TYR A 152 6.00 -15.16 -18.48
CA TYR A 152 6.98 -15.95 -17.70
C TYR A 152 6.51 -16.27 -16.28
N ARG A 153 5.79 -15.34 -15.65
CA ARG A 153 5.24 -15.44 -14.28
C ARG A 153 3.72 -15.25 -14.27
N GLY A 154 3.06 -15.65 -15.36
CA GLY A 154 1.61 -15.52 -15.51
C GLY A 154 0.80 -16.22 -14.42
N TYR A 155 1.33 -17.32 -13.85
CA TYR A 155 0.68 -18.02 -12.75
C TYR A 155 0.63 -17.21 -11.44
N ASP A 156 1.69 -16.45 -11.13
CA ASP A 156 1.70 -15.56 -9.95
C ASP A 156 0.65 -14.46 -10.13
N THR A 157 0.62 -13.81 -11.30
CA THR A 157 -0.36 -12.77 -11.66
C THR A 157 -1.80 -13.28 -11.68
N LEU A 158 -2.03 -14.53 -12.11
CA LEU A 158 -3.35 -15.17 -12.07
C LEU A 158 -3.83 -15.35 -10.61
N GLY A 159 -2.91 -15.75 -9.72
CA GLY A 159 -3.17 -15.84 -8.28
C GLY A 159 -3.53 -14.48 -7.69
N GLU A 160 -2.72 -13.46 -7.95
CA GLU A 160 -2.97 -12.07 -7.52
C GLU A 160 -4.34 -11.56 -8.01
N THR A 161 -4.66 -11.80 -9.28
CA THR A 161 -5.95 -11.39 -9.87
C THR A 161 -7.13 -12.11 -9.20
N THR A 162 -6.97 -13.40 -8.88
CA THR A 162 -8.00 -14.17 -8.18
C THR A 162 -8.26 -13.59 -6.78
N VAL A 163 -7.20 -13.24 -6.03
CA VAL A 163 -7.33 -12.63 -4.70
C VAL A 163 -8.05 -11.28 -4.77
N ILE A 164 -7.66 -10.41 -5.70
CA ILE A 164 -8.29 -9.09 -5.87
C ILE A 164 -9.76 -9.25 -6.29
N PHE A 165 -10.05 -10.17 -7.21
CA PHE A 165 -11.42 -10.46 -7.64
C PHE A 165 -12.29 -10.97 -6.49
N THR A 166 -11.79 -11.91 -5.68
CA THR A 166 -12.49 -12.40 -4.49
C THR A 166 -12.72 -11.28 -3.48
N ALA A 167 -11.71 -10.44 -3.21
CA ALA A 167 -11.87 -9.28 -2.33
C ALA A 167 -12.96 -8.32 -2.83
N GLY A 168 -13.01 -8.06 -4.13
CA GLY A 168 -14.05 -7.25 -4.76
C GLY A 168 -15.46 -7.83 -4.57
N ILE A 169 -15.64 -9.14 -4.79
CA ILE A 169 -16.92 -9.84 -4.53
C ILE A 169 -17.30 -9.72 -3.06
N CYS A 170 -16.36 -9.95 -2.14
CA CYS A 170 -16.60 -9.84 -0.70
C CYS A 170 -17.09 -8.43 -0.32
N VAL A 171 -16.47 -7.37 -0.86
CA VAL A 171 -16.90 -5.98 -0.61
C VAL A 171 -18.32 -5.74 -1.13
N VAL A 172 -18.64 -6.20 -2.34
CA VAL A 172 -20.00 -6.05 -2.92
C VAL A 172 -21.04 -6.79 -2.07
N LEU A 173 -20.74 -8.01 -1.62
CA LEU A 173 -21.63 -8.79 -0.76
C LEU A 173 -21.83 -8.14 0.61
N LEU A 174 -20.78 -7.56 1.21
CA LEU A 174 -20.88 -6.85 2.49
C LEU A 174 -21.66 -5.54 2.40
N LEU A 175 -21.53 -4.81 1.28
CA LEU A 175 -22.25 -3.56 1.04
C LEU A 175 -23.68 -3.77 0.53
N ARG A 176 -24.07 -5.00 0.17
CA ARG A 176 -25.43 -5.34 -0.26
C ARG A 176 -26.40 -5.10 0.90
N LYS A 177 -27.19 -4.03 0.76
CA LYS A 177 -28.24 -3.66 1.70
C LYS A 177 -29.25 -4.80 1.87
N ASN A 178 -29.47 -5.25 3.10
CA ASN A 178 -30.52 -6.20 3.43
C ASN A 178 -31.84 -5.43 3.63
N ASP A 179 -32.64 -5.28 2.57
CA ASP A 179 -33.95 -4.63 2.63
C ASP A 179 -35.02 -5.44 3.41
N GLY A 180 -34.66 -6.60 3.98
CA GLY A 180 -35.59 -7.54 4.63
C GLY A 180 -35.90 -7.32 6.13
N ALA A 181 -35.25 -6.37 6.82
CA ALA A 181 -35.39 -6.26 8.29
C ALA A 181 -36.14 -5.01 8.78
N SER A 182 -36.58 -4.10 7.90
CA SER A 182 -37.20 -2.82 8.30
C SER A 182 -38.74 -2.86 8.39
N GLY A 183 -39.39 -4.00 8.17
CA GLY A 183 -40.86 -4.13 8.13
C GLY A 183 -41.56 -4.54 9.43
N ARG A 184 -40.86 -4.70 10.56
CA ARG A 184 -41.43 -5.37 11.76
C ARG A 184 -41.44 -4.57 13.07
N LYS A 185 -41.36 -3.24 13.01
CA LYS A 185 -41.41 -2.37 14.21
C LYS A 185 -42.46 -1.25 14.15
N SER A 186 -43.64 -1.52 13.57
CA SER A 186 -44.78 -0.56 13.60
C SER A 186 -46.11 -1.18 14.06
N GLN A 187 -46.08 -2.33 14.74
CA GLN A 187 -47.27 -2.89 15.40
C GLN A 187 -46.86 -3.50 16.73
N ARG A 188 -46.85 -2.67 17.78
CA ARG A 188 -47.14 -3.05 19.17
C ARG A 188 -47.31 -1.78 19.99
#